data_AF-A0A1H8G5F1-F1
#
_entry.id   AF-A0A1H8G5F1-F1
#
_cell.length_a   1.000
_cell.length_b   1.000
_cell.length_c   1.000
_cell.angle_alpha   90.00
_cell.angle_beta   90.00
_cell.angle_gamma   90.00
#
_symmetry.space_group_name_H-M   'P 1'
#
loop_
_entity.id
_entity.type
_entity.pdbx_description
1 polymer ?
#
loop_
_entity_poly.entity_id
_entity_poly.type
_entity_poly.pdbx_seq_one_letter_code
_entity_poly.pdbx_strand_id
1 'polypeptide(L)'
;MTDPQAYRCLNCLDNDVTRPFNVSHLSRTCDACGEFGRFANAAVLDQFDRFETDPPAELEWDRLDRPKKLFVAERLVRHGYTLADFEIEPTDEAE
;
A
#
# COMPACT_ATOMS: atom_id res chain seq x y z
N MET A 1 -23.48 0.16 2.88
CA MET A 1 -22.70 -0.94 3.48
C MET A 1 -21.37 -0.94 2.75
N THR A 2 -20.26 -0.78 3.46
CA THR A 2 -18.92 -0.80 2.86
C THR A 2 -18.51 -2.26 2.66
N ASP A 3 -17.94 -2.59 1.50
CA ASP A 3 -17.42 -3.93 1.26
C ASP A 3 -16.33 -4.29 2.28
N PRO A 4 -16.35 -5.52 2.81
CA PRO A 4 -15.37 -5.96 3.78
C PRO A 4 -13.96 -5.95 3.17
N GLN A 5 -13.01 -5.35 3.89
CA GLN A 5 -11.63 -5.19 3.45
C GLN A 5 -10.72 -6.16 4.22
N ALA A 6 -9.77 -6.78 3.53
CA ALA A 6 -8.73 -7.60 4.13
C ALA A 6 -7.53 -6.73 4.54
N TYR A 7 -6.91 -7.09 5.66
CA TYR A 7 -5.72 -6.42 6.18
C TYR A 7 -4.68 -7.46 6.57
N ARG A 8 -3.44 -7.31 6.08
CA ARG A 8 -2.35 -8.28 6.26
C ARG A 8 -1.39 -7.82 7.35
N CYS A 9 -0.98 -8.74 8.22
CA CYS A 9 0.01 -8.47 9.27
C CYS A 9 1.36 -8.09 8.65
N LEU A 10 1.91 -6.92 8.99
CA LEU A 10 3.22 -6.50 8.48
C LEU A 10 4.42 -7.21 9.13
N ASN A 11 4.21 -7.95 10.21
CA ASN A 11 5.29 -8.67 10.89
C ASN A 11 5.56 -10.03 10.26
N CYS A 12 4.52 -10.84 10.03
CA CYS A 12 4.66 -12.20 9.48
C CYS A 12 4.21 -12.34 8.03
N LEU A 13 3.39 -11.42 7.50
CA LEU A 13 2.76 -11.50 6.17
C LEU A 13 1.91 -12.77 5.92
N ASP A 14 1.70 -13.59 6.95
CA ASP A 14 1.08 -14.93 6.84
C ASP A 14 -0.42 -14.91 7.16
N ASN A 15 -0.91 -13.87 7.85
CA ASN A 15 -2.30 -13.79 8.30
C ASN A 15 -2.99 -12.48 7.91
N ASP A 16 -4.20 -12.64 7.38
CA ASP A 16 -5.09 -11.56 6.97
C ASP A 16 -6.33 -11.51 7.86
N VAL A 17 -6.84 -10.31 8.09
CA VAL A 17 -8.04 -10.08 8.90
C VAL A 17 -9.03 -9.24 8.13
N THR A 18 -10.27 -9.71 8.03
CA THR A 18 -11.33 -9.01 7.29
C THR A 18 -12.13 -8.09 8.20
N ARG A 19 -12.37 -6.84 7.80
CA ARG A 19 -13.15 -5.86 8.58
C ARG A 19 -14.06 -5.02 7.69
N PRO A 20 -15.22 -4.55 8.19
CA PRO A 20 -16.23 -3.83 7.39
C PRO A 20 -15.90 -2.35 7.13
N PHE A 21 -14.75 -1.86 7.59
CA PHE A 21 -14.29 -0.49 7.36
C PHE A 21 -13.13 -0.48 6.37
N ASN A 22 -12.96 0.63 5.66
CA ASN A 22 -11.88 0.84 4.69
C ASN A 22 -10.91 1.92 5.19
N VAL A 23 -9.88 1.50 5.92
CA VAL A 23 -8.78 2.35 6.42
C VAL A 23 -7.45 1.88 5.84
N SER A 24 -6.39 2.68 5.98
CA SER A 24 -5.07 2.31 5.45
C SER A 24 -4.42 1.19 6.26
N HIS A 25 -4.58 1.21 7.59
CA HIS A 25 -4.01 0.21 8.47
C HIS A 25 -4.78 0.10 9.80
N LEU A 26 -4.50 -0.97 10.53
CA LEU A 26 -5.01 -1.28 11.85
C LEU A 26 -3.86 -1.63 12.77
N SER A 27 -4.02 -1.40 14.07
CA SER A 27 -3.08 -1.87 15.08
C SER A 27 -3.78 -2.92 15.95
N ARG A 28 -3.23 -4.12 16.02
CA ARG A 28 -3.75 -5.23 16.83
C ARG A 28 -2.70 -6.31 17.01
N THR A 29 -2.96 -7.22 17.95
CA THR A 29 -2.23 -8.48 18.06
C THR A 29 -2.59 -9.41 16.90
N CYS A 30 -1.57 -10.02 16.31
CA CYS A 30 -1.72 -11.00 15.25
C CYS A 30 -2.02 -12.38 15.82
N ASP A 31 -3.06 -13.04 15.31
CA ASP A 31 -3.45 -14.38 15.76
C ASP A 31 -2.48 -15.47 15.28
N ALA A 32 -1.65 -15.19 14.27
CA ALA A 32 -0.66 -16.15 13.74
C ALA A 32 0.71 -16.03 14.41
N CYS A 33 1.28 -14.82 14.55
CA CYS A 33 2.60 -14.64 15.15
C CYS A 33 2.57 -14.18 16.61
N GLY A 34 1.40 -13.85 17.17
CA GLY A 34 1.26 -13.39 18.56
C GLY A 34 1.75 -11.96 18.82
N GLU A 35 2.37 -11.31 17.84
CA GLU A 35 2.94 -9.97 18.00
C GLU A 35 1.89 -8.87 17.85
N PHE A 36 2.00 -7.82 18.67
CA PHE A 36 1.26 -6.58 18.46
C PHE A 36 1.91 -5.76 17.36
N GLY A 37 1.16 -5.50 16.28
CA GLY A 37 1.72 -4.85 15.11
C GLY A 37 0.68 -4.16 14.25
N ARG A 38 1.17 -3.60 13.14
CA ARG A 38 0.34 -2.98 12.12
C ARG A 38 -0.13 -4.01 11.10
N PHE A 39 -1.38 -3.88 10.72
CA PHE A 39 -2.01 -4.62 9.63
C PHE A 39 -2.32 -3.62 8.53
N ALA A 40 -1.68 -3.74 7.37
CA ALA A 40 -1.93 -2.85 6.24
C ALA A 40 -3.07 -3.41 5.38
N ASN A 41 -3.80 -2.54 4.68
CA ASN A 41 -4.83 -2.97 3.74
C ASN A 41 -4.21 -3.90 2.68
N ALA A 42 -4.75 -5.12 2.54
CA ALA A 42 -4.16 -6.16 1.70
C ALA A 42 -4.17 -5.75 0.22
N ALA A 43 -5.24 -5.12 -0.26
CA ALA A 43 -5.32 -4.67 -1.66
C ALA A 43 -4.26 -3.60 -1.98
N VAL A 44 -3.90 -2.75 -1.01
CA VAL A 44 -2.80 -1.78 -1.17
C VAL A 44 -1.45 -2.50 -1.26
N LEU A 45 -1.23 -3.53 -0.45
CA LEU A 45 0.00 -4.33 -0.50
C LEU A 45 0.10 -5.12 -1.81
N ASP A 46 -0.99 -5.73 -2.27
CA ASP A 46 -1.04 -6.49 -3.50
C ASP A 46 -0.77 -5.58 -4.72
N GLN A 47 -1.32 -4.35 -4.71
CA GLN A 47 -1.03 -3.36 -5.75
C GLN A 47 0.44 -2.91 -5.72
N PHE A 48 1.00 -2.71 -4.53
CA PHE A 48 2.42 -2.39 -4.37
C PHE A 48 3.30 -3.51 -4.91
N ASP A 49 3.05 -4.76 -4.53
CA ASP A 49 3.81 -5.94 -4.98
C ASP A 49 3.72 -6.16 -6.49
N ARG A 50 2.53 -5.92 -7.06
CA ARG A 50 2.33 -5.92 -8.51
C ARG A 50 3.26 -4.93 -9.21
N PHE A 51 3.35 -3.69 -8.71
CA PHE A 51 4.22 -2.68 -9.31
C PHE A 51 5.70 -2.88 -9.02
N GLU A 52 6.05 -3.53 -7.90
CA GLU A 52 7.43 -3.98 -7.67
C GLU A 52 7.84 -5.07 -8.68
N THR A 53 6.91 -5.94 -9.08
CA THR A 53 7.16 -7.00 -10.05
C THR A 53 7.11 -6.50 -11.50
N ASP A 54 6.15 -5.63 -11.81
CA ASP A 54 5.88 -5.07 -13.13
C ASP A 54 5.64 -3.56 -13.01
N PRO A 55 6.73 -2.75 -13.03
CA PRO A 55 6.63 -1.31 -12.87
C PRO A 55 5.77 -0.66 -13.96
N PRO A 56 4.89 0.29 -13.60
CA PRO A 56 4.08 1.00 -14.59
C PRO A 56 4.95 1.85 -15.52
N ALA A 57 4.65 1.85 -16.83
CA ALA A 57 5.39 2.64 -17.81
C ALA A 57 5.13 4.15 -17.72
N GLU A 58 3.97 4.55 -17.18
CA GLU A 58 3.51 5.94 -17.11
C GLU A 58 4.08 6.70 -15.90
N LEU A 59 4.75 6.02 -14.98
CA LEU A 59 5.30 6.60 -13.76
C LEU A 59 6.69 6.01 -13.53
N GLU A 60 7.70 6.83 -13.26
CA GLU A 60 9.07 6.37 -12.96
C GLU A 60 9.14 5.70 -11.57
N TRP A 61 8.51 4.54 -11.43
CA TRP A 61 8.32 3.82 -10.18
C TRP A 61 9.63 3.56 -9.45
N ASP A 62 10.70 3.23 -10.17
CA ASP A 62 12.03 2.99 -9.60
C ASP A 62 12.68 4.23 -8.97
N ARG A 63 12.24 5.44 -9.31
CA ARG A 63 12.70 6.69 -8.67
C ARG A 63 11.99 6.96 -7.35
N LEU A 64 10.89 6.25 -7.06
CA LEU A 64 10.12 6.45 -5.85
C LEU A 64 10.69 5.62 -4.70
N ASP A 65 10.90 6.27 -3.56
CA ASP A 65 11.20 5.56 -2.32
C ASP A 65 9.99 4.72 -1.88
N ARG A 66 10.24 3.65 -1.13
CA ARG A 66 9.21 2.75 -0.60
C ARG A 66 7.97 3.45 0.00
N PRO A 67 8.08 4.52 0.84
CA PRO A 67 6.90 5.22 1.35
C PRO A 67 6.10 5.94 0.25
N LYS A 68 6.75 6.50 -0.77
CA LYS A 68 6.08 7.14 -1.91
C LYS A 68 5.35 6.10 -2.77
N LYS A 69 6.00 4.96 -3.03
CA LYS A 69 5.40 3.81 -3.72
C LYS A 69 4.12 3.32 -3.01
N LEU A 70 4.19 3.13 -1.69
CA LEU A 70 3.02 2.76 -0.87
C LEU A 70 1.91 3.82 -0.92
N PHE A 71 2.26 5.11 -0.94
CA PHE A 71 1.29 6.19 -1.07
C PHE A 71 0.55 6.15 -2.42
N VAL A 72 1.27 5.92 -3.52
CA VAL A 72 0.65 5.78 -4.85
C VAL A 72 -0.31 4.59 -4.86
N ALA A 73 0.13 3.41 -4.41
CA ALA A 73 -0.72 2.21 -4.34
C ALA A 73 -1.99 2.45 -3.49
N GLU A 74 -1.85 3.14 -2.36
CA GLU A 74 -2.94 3.49 -1.45
C GLU A 74 -3.99 4.37 -2.14
N ARG A 75 -3.55 5.41 -2.85
CA ARG A 75 -4.40 6.33 -3.59
C ARG A 75 -5.13 5.67 -4.75
N LEU A 76 -4.45 4.82 -5.51
CA LEU A 76 -5.06 4.07 -6.62
C LEU A 76 -6.18 3.14 -6.11
N VAL A 77 -5.88 2.35 -5.07
CA VAL A 77 -6.80 1.31 -4.58
C VAL A 77 -7.96 1.89 -3.79
N ARG A 78 -7.73 2.90 -2.95
CA ARG A 78 -8.72 3.35 -1.96
C ARG A 78 -9.39 4.67 -2.30
N HIS A 79 -8.75 5.49 -3.13
CA HIS A 79 -9.21 6.85 -3.40
C HIS A 79 -9.62 7.08 -4.86
N GLY A 80 -9.53 6.07 -5.72
CA GLY A 80 -9.97 6.16 -7.12
C GLY A 80 -9.06 7.03 -8.00
N TYR A 81 -7.82 7.24 -7.59
CA TYR A 81 -6.80 7.93 -8.38
C TYR A 81 -6.34 7.01 -9.53
N THR A 82 -5.76 7.62 -10.54
CA THR A 82 -5.10 6.95 -11.67
C THR A 82 -3.61 7.30 -11.69
N LEU A 83 -2.80 6.61 -12.49
CA LEU A 83 -1.38 6.92 -12.61
C LEU A 83 -1.14 8.34 -13.15
N ALA A 84 -2.03 8.86 -13.98
CA ALA A 84 -1.96 10.22 -14.52
C ALA A 84 -2.17 11.32 -13.46
N ASP A 85 -2.66 10.99 -12.27
CA ASP A 85 -2.81 11.93 -11.16
C ASP A 85 -1.50 12.14 -10.37
N PHE A 86 -0.42 11.43 -10.72
CA PHE A 86 0.88 11.54 -10.07
C PHE A 86 1.92 12.11 -11.04
N GLU A 87 2.69 13.08 -10.53
CA GLU A 87 3.85 13.64 -11.20
C GLU A 87 5.05 13.52 -10.27
N ILE A 88 6.21 13.13 -10.81
CA ILE A 88 7.47 13.10 -10.07
C ILE A 88 8.18 14.42 -10.37
N GLU A 89 8.25 15.28 -9.36
CA GLU A 89 9.00 16.52 -9.49
C GLU A 89 10.49 16.19 -9.73
N PRO A 90 11.15 16.85 -10.71
CA PRO A 90 12.58 16.72 -10.85
C PRO A 90 13.21 17.18 -9.53
N THR A 91 14.07 16.34 -8.96
CA THR A 91 14.94 16.80 -7.88
C THR A 91 15.91 17.77 -8.54
N ASP A 92 15.63 19.07 -8.43
CA ASP A 92 16.63 20.10 -8.66
C ASP A 92 17.73 19.89 -7.61
N GLU A 93 18.72 19.09 -7.98
CA GLU A 93 20.04 19.09 -7.33
C GLU A 93 20.71 20.42 -7.69
N ALA A 94 20.20 21.51 -7.11
CA ALA A 94 20.86 22.80 -7.08
C ALA A 94 21.84 22.81 -5.89
N GLU A 95 23.10 22.51 -6.23
CA GLU A 95 24.38 22.90 -5.60
C GLU A 95 24.54 22.85 -4.07
#